data_AF-A0A537J1S4-F1
#
_entry.id   AF-A0A537J1S4-F1
#
_cell.length_a   1.000
_cell.length_b   1.000
_cell.length_c   1.000
_cell.angle_alpha   90.00
_cell.angle_beta   90.00
_cell.angle_gamma   90.00
#
_symmetry.space_group_name_H-M   'P 1'
#
loop_
_entity.id
_entity.type
_entity.pdbx_description
1 polymer ?
#
loop_
_entity_poly.entity_id
_entity_poly.type
_entity_poly.pdbx_seq_one_letter_code
_entity_poly.pdbx_strand_id
1 'polypeptide(L)'
;MYGTVMTATGLIVAFCYLNVSVVVVNVIMNILLIPRYGAFGCCISALCSQFLLGIATMTFVHKKLNIVIDRRSLLLYLLNGLLLFAVIASLLKVSVSPWSLLAGAALITSVFMWATKMISLNKWFDILKKQ
;
A
#
# COMPACT_ATOMS: atom_id res chain seq x y z
N MET A 1 7.58 1.25 0.49
CA MET A 1 8.04 2.46 1.22
C MET A 1 9.13 2.13 2.23
N TYR A 2 8.89 1.34 3.28
CA TYR A 2 9.96 1.02 4.26
C TYR A 2 11.02 0.02 3.77
N GLY A 3 10.64 -0.92 2.88
CA GLY A 3 11.59 -1.83 2.25
C GLY A 3 12.69 -1.12 1.46
N THR A 4 12.34 -0.06 0.72
CA THR A 4 13.32 0.75 -0.04
C THR A 4 14.26 1.53 0.89
N VAL A 5 13.78 1.97 2.05
CA VAL A 5 14.64 2.58 3.08
C VAL A 5 15.61 1.55 3.65
N MET A 6 15.16 0.33 3.92
CA MET A 6 16.05 -0.76 4.36
C MET A 6 17.10 -1.12 3.31
N THR A 7 16.75 -1.15 2.03
CA THR A 7 17.73 -1.42 0.98
C THR A 7 18.73 -0.27 0.83
N ALA A 8 18.29 0.99 0.92
CA ALA A 8 19.16 2.16 0.84
C ALA A 8 20.11 2.29 2.04
N THR A 9 19.70 1.79 3.21
CA THR A 9 20.52 1.80 4.45
C THR A 9 21.40 0.57 4.61
N GLY A 10 21.49 -0.29 3.59
CA GLY A 10 22.33 -1.50 3.62
C GLY A 10 21.75 -2.67 4.43
N LEU A 11 20.51 -2.58 4.90
CA LEU A 11 19.80 -3.60 5.68
C LEU A 11 19.06 -4.61 4.80
N ILE A 12 19.60 -4.91 3.61
CA ILE A 12 18.96 -5.75 2.57
C ILE A 12 18.68 -7.16 3.11
N VAL A 13 19.63 -7.73 3.86
CA VAL A 13 19.51 -9.10 4.39
C VAL A 13 18.31 -9.23 5.35
N ALA A 14 18.12 -8.26 6.24
CA ALA A 14 16.97 -8.23 7.14
C ALA A 14 15.65 -8.09 6.37
N PHE A 15 15.63 -7.26 5.32
CA PHE A 15 14.47 -7.12 4.44
C PHE A 15 14.14 -8.44 3.71
N CYS A 16 15.15 -9.18 3.22
CA CYS A 16 14.96 -10.48 2.59
C CYS A 16 14.36 -11.50 3.57
N TYR A 17 14.84 -11.58 4.81
CA TYR A 17 14.27 -12.47 5.82
C TYR A 17 12.80 -12.14 6.13
N LEU A 18 12.46 -10.85 6.26
CA LEU A 18 11.07 -10.42 6.45
C LEU A 18 10.19 -10.76 5.24
N ASN A 19 10.71 -10.63 4.02
CA ASN A 19 9.95 -10.95 2.83
C ASN A 19 9.71 -12.46 2.71
N VAL A 20 10.74 -13.28 2.95
CA VAL A 20 10.61 -14.75 2.94
C VAL A 20 9.60 -15.22 3.98
N SER A 21 9.63 -14.69 5.20
CA SER A 21 8.67 -15.08 6.24
C SER A 21 7.22 -14.76 5.84
N VAL A 22 6.99 -13.62 5.20
CA VAL A 22 5.67 -13.24 4.68
C VAL A 22 5.24 -14.10 3.51
N VAL A 23 6.14 -14.46 2.60
CA VAL A 23 5.84 -15.38 1.49
C VAL A 23 5.39 -16.73 2.04
N VAL A 24 6.06 -17.25 3.07
CA VAL A 24 5.65 -18.50 3.74
C VAL A 24 4.24 -18.38 4.31
N VAL A 25 3.93 -17.28 5.02
CA VAL A 25 2.58 -17.03 5.54
C VAL A 25 1.54 -16.96 4.41
N ASN A 26 1.87 -16.31 3.30
CA ASN A 26 1.00 -16.18 2.13
C ASN A 26 0.69 -17.55 1.50
N VAL A 27 1.70 -18.40 1.35
CA VAL A 27 1.54 -19.76 0.81
C VAL A 27 0.66 -20.60 1.74
N ILE A 28 0.90 -20.56 3.04
CA ILE A 28 0.08 -21.28 4.04
C ILE A 28 -1.38 -20.82 3.97
N MET A 29 -1.62 -19.50 3.98
CA MET A 29 -2.96 -18.94 3.85
C MET A 29 -3.61 -19.32 2.52
N ASN A 30 -2.89 -19.28 1.41
CA ASN A 30 -3.42 -19.68 0.11
C ASN A 30 -3.87 -21.15 0.11
N ILE A 31 -3.07 -22.07 0.64
CA ILE A 31 -3.43 -23.49 0.72
C ILE A 31 -4.71 -23.69 1.54
N LEU A 32 -4.92 -22.91 2.60
CA LEU A 32 -6.11 -23.00 3.45
C LEU A 32 -7.35 -22.31 2.86
N LEU A 33 -7.18 -21.15 2.23
CA LEU A 33 -8.29 -20.30 1.76
C LEU A 33 -8.74 -20.62 0.33
N ILE A 34 -7.85 -21.04 -0.57
CA ILE A 34 -8.21 -21.39 -1.96
C ILE A 34 -9.29 -22.48 -2.04
N PRO A 35 -9.24 -23.60 -1.29
CA PRO A 35 -10.28 -24.63 -1.43
C PRO A 35 -11.67 -24.17 -0.97
N ARG A 36 -11.76 -23.14 -0.11
CA ARG A 36 -13.05 -22.61 0.39
C ARG A 36 -13.55 -21.39 -0.39
N TYR A 37 -12.64 -20.53 -0.84
CA TYR A 37 -12.96 -19.21 -1.40
C TYR A 37 -12.40 -18.97 -2.81
N GLY A 38 -11.69 -19.92 -3.40
CA GLY A 38 -11.11 -19.82 -4.73
C GLY A 38 -10.24 -18.57 -4.90
N ALA A 39 -10.49 -17.81 -5.97
CA ALA A 39 -9.77 -16.56 -6.28
C ALA A 39 -9.91 -15.49 -5.19
N PHE A 40 -11.07 -15.41 -4.52
CA PHE A 40 -11.27 -14.45 -3.43
C PHE A 40 -10.38 -14.76 -2.22
N GLY A 41 -10.16 -16.04 -1.94
CA GLY A 41 -9.23 -16.50 -0.90
C GLY A 41 -7.78 -16.06 -1.16
N CYS A 42 -7.34 -16.13 -2.42
CA CYS A 42 -6.03 -15.66 -2.85
C CYS A 42 -5.85 -14.15 -2.61
N CYS A 43 -6.87 -13.34 -2.95
CA CYS A 43 -6.84 -11.90 -2.70
C CYS A 43 -6.74 -11.57 -1.20
N ILE A 44 -7.49 -12.27 -0.35
CA ILE A 44 -7.42 -12.07 1.11
C ILE A 44 -6.04 -12.42 1.64
N SER A 45 -5.49 -13.59 1.25
CA SER A 45 -4.14 -14.01 1.65
C SER A 45 -3.08 -12.99 1.26
N ALA A 46 -3.13 -12.50 0.01
CA ALA A 46 -2.23 -11.49 -0.49
C ALA A 46 -2.32 -10.18 0.30
N LEU A 47 -3.54 -9.72 0.59
CA LEU A 47 -3.80 -8.52 1.37
C LEU A 47 -3.24 -8.65 2.80
N CYS A 48 -3.55 -9.75 3.49
CA CYS A 48 -3.08 -10.02 4.85
C CYS A 48 -1.55 -10.09 4.92
N SER A 49 -0.93 -10.79 3.97
CA SER A 49 0.52 -10.96 3.91
C SER A 49 1.24 -9.63 3.65
N GLN A 50 0.76 -8.84 2.69
CA GLN A 50 1.28 -7.50 2.40
C GLN A 50 1.12 -6.55 3.60
N PHE A 51 -0.01 -6.63 4.30
CA PHE A 51 -0.25 -5.85 5.51
C PHE A 51 0.72 -6.21 6.64
N LEU A 52 0.93 -7.51 6.87
CA LEU A 52 1.93 -8.00 7.84
C LEU A 52 3.35 -7.55 7.48
N LEU A 53 3.73 -7.64 6.21
CA LEU A 53 5.04 -7.14 5.74
C LEU A 53 5.18 -5.64 5.98
N GLY A 54 4.14 -4.86 5.71
CA GLY A 54 4.11 -3.42 5.95
C GLY A 54 4.37 -3.09 7.41
N ILE A 55 3.68 -3.76 8.34
CA ILE A 55 3.86 -3.58 9.79
C ILE A 55 5.24 -4.04 10.23
N ALA A 56 5.69 -5.22 9.80
CA ALA A 56 6.97 -5.78 10.19
C ALA A 56 8.13 -4.89 9.73
N THR A 57 8.08 -4.39 8.49
CA THR A 57 9.09 -3.48 7.94
C THR A 57 9.08 -2.13 8.64
N MET A 58 7.89 -1.58 8.94
CA MET A 58 7.73 -0.32 9.68
C MET A 58 8.27 -0.41 11.11
N THR A 59 7.92 -1.46 11.84
CA THR A 59 8.39 -1.67 13.22
C THR A 59 9.90 -1.93 13.28
N PHE A 60 10.44 -2.70 12.33
CA PHE A 60 11.89 -2.94 12.23
C PHE A 60 12.67 -1.64 11.97
N VAL A 61 12.21 -0.85 10.99
CA VAL A 61 12.83 0.45 10.66
C VAL A 61 12.73 1.42 11.85
N HIS A 62 11.58 1.47 12.53
CA HIS A 62 11.42 2.34 13.68
C HIS A 62 12.42 1.98 14.80
N LYS A 63 12.58 0.69 15.10
CA LYS A 63 13.53 0.23 16.13
C LYS A 63 14.99 0.45 15.75
N LYS A 64 15.36 0.23 14.48
CA LYS A 64 16.77 0.20 14.07
C LYS A 64 17.29 1.55 13.57
N LEU A 65 16.44 2.34 12.92
CA LEU A 65 16.80 3.62 12.33
C LEU A 65 16.23 4.82 13.09
N ASN A 66 15.44 4.60 14.16
CA ASN A 66 14.77 5.66 14.94
C ASN A 66 13.96 6.65 14.07
N ILE A 67 13.49 6.19 12.91
CA ILE A 67 12.69 7.02 12.01
C ILE A 67 11.34 7.28 12.67
N VAL A 68 11.05 8.56 12.92
CA VAL A 68 9.79 9.00 13.50
C VAL A 68 8.68 8.77 12.49
N ILE A 69 7.68 7.99 12.88
CA ILE A 69 6.51 7.73 12.04
C ILE A 69 5.60 8.96 12.10
N ASP A 70 5.42 9.61 10.94
CA ASP A 70 4.43 10.68 10.83
C ASP A 70 3.01 10.10 10.86
N ARG A 71 2.33 10.27 12.01
CA ARG A 71 0.95 9.81 12.24
C ARG A 71 -0.03 10.50 11.30
N ARG A 72 0.23 11.74 10.88
CA ARG A 72 -0.63 12.48 9.95
C ARG A 72 -0.59 11.80 8.58
N SER A 73 0.59 11.44 8.10
CA SER A 73 0.72 10.72 6.82
C SER A 73 0.02 9.36 6.88
N LEU A 74 0.16 8.62 7.98
CA LEU A 74 -0.52 7.34 8.17
C LEU A 74 -2.05 7.50 8.11
N LEU A 75 -2.58 8.50 8.81
CA LEU A 75 -4.02 8.80 8.82
C LEU A 75 -4.53 9.22 7.44
N LEU A 76 -3.75 10.00 6.68
CA LEU A 76 -4.11 10.39 5.31
C LEU A 76 -4.10 9.19 4.35
N TYR A 77 -3.15 8.26 4.47
CA TYR A 77 -3.17 7.01 3.68
C TYR A 77 -4.41 6.17 4.00
N LEU A 78 -4.78 6.06 5.28
CA LEU A 78 -5.96 5.33 5.70
C LEU A 78 -7.25 5.97 5.19
N LEU A 79 -7.35 7.31 5.28
CA LEU A 79 -8.47 8.07 4.71
C LEU A 79 -8.56 7.90 3.20
N ASN A 80 -7.43 7.92 2.48
CA ASN A 80 -7.44 7.72 1.03
C ASN A 80 -7.88 6.29 0.65
N GLY A 81 -7.47 5.28 1.42
CA GLY A 81 -7.95 3.90 1.23
C GLY A 81 -9.46 3.77 1.47
N LEU A 82 -9.97 4.45 2.50
CA LEU A 82 -11.41 4.47 2.81
C LEU A 82 -12.21 5.22 1.74
N LEU A 83 -11.66 6.33 1.22
CA LEU A 83 -12.23 7.07 0.10
C LEU A 83 -12.30 6.19 -1.15
N LEU A 84 -11.20 5.51 -1.51
CA LEU A 84 -11.16 4.58 -2.64
C LEU A 84 -12.24 3.50 -2.51
N PHE A 85 -12.36 2.90 -1.32
CA PHE A 85 -13.40 1.91 -1.04
C PHE A 85 -14.82 2.48 -1.23
N ALA A 86 -15.09 3.68 -0.68
CA ALA A 86 -16.39 4.34 -0.80
C ALA A 86 -16.75 4.68 -2.25
N VAL A 87 -15.77 5.15 -3.03
CA VAL A 87 -15.93 5.46 -4.46
C VAL A 87 -16.24 4.19 -5.23
N ILE A 88 -15.45 3.14 -5.07
CA ILE A 88 -15.66 1.84 -5.74
C ILE A 88 -17.04 1.28 -5.38
N ALA A 89 -17.41 1.26 -4.09
CA ALA A 89 -18.70 0.77 -3.62
C ALA A 89 -19.89 1.57 -4.19
N SER A 90 -19.71 2.89 -4.39
CA SER A 90 -20.74 3.75 -4.99
C SER A 90 -20.85 3.52 -6.50
N LEU A 91 -19.73 3.39 -7.22
CA LEU A 91 -19.71 3.16 -8.67
C LEU A 91 -20.21 1.76 -9.03
N LEU A 92 -19.98 0.75 -8.19
CA LEU A 92 -20.55 -0.60 -8.35
C LEU A 92 -22.08 -0.59 -8.45
N LYS A 93 -22.76 0.33 -7.76
CA LYS A 93 -24.24 0.47 -7.82
C LYS A 93 -24.74 0.99 -9.16
N VAL A 94 -23.88 1.64 -9.95
CA VAL A 94 -24.24 2.30 -11.21
C VAL A 94 -24.00 1.38 -12.42
N SER A 95 -23.59 0.12 -12.21
CA SER A 95 -23.37 -0.89 -13.28
C SER A 95 -22.46 -0.41 -14.42
N VAL A 96 -21.46 0.43 -14.10
CA VAL A 96 -20.49 0.96 -15.07
C VAL A 96 -19.49 -0.12 -15.48
N SER A 97 -18.86 0.06 -16.65
CA SER A 97 -17.81 -0.84 -17.10
C SER A 97 -16.63 -0.91 -16.09
N PRO A 98 -15.96 -2.07 -15.93
CA PRO A 98 -14.85 -2.20 -14.99
C PRO A 98 -13.71 -1.20 -15.23
N TRP A 99 -13.44 -0.88 -16.50
CA TRP A 99 -12.41 0.08 -16.89
C TRP A 99 -12.76 1.51 -16.47
N SER A 100 -14.02 1.93 -16.67
CA SER A 100 -14.49 3.24 -16.19
C SER A 100 -14.50 3.34 -14.67
N LEU A 101 -14.75 2.24 -13.97
CA LEU A 101 -14.72 2.19 -12.51
C LEU A 101 -13.29 2.41 -11.99
N LEU A 102 -12.31 1.69 -12.55
CA LEU A 102 -10.90 1.86 -12.22
C LEU A 102 -10.39 3.26 -12.53
N ALA A 103 -10.74 3.80 -13.71
CA ALA A 103 -10.34 5.14 -14.12
C ALA A 103 -10.93 6.22 -13.18
N GLY A 104 -12.22 6.12 -12.83
CA GLY A 104 -12.88 7.05 -11.91
C GLY A 104 -12.28 6.99 -10.50
N ALA A 105 -12.05 5.79 -9.97
CA ALA A 105 -11.41 5.61 -8.67
C ALA A 105 -9.98 6.17 -8.63
N ALA A 106 -9.20 5.93 -9.69
CA ALA A 106 -7.84 6.45 -9.82
C ALA A 106 -7.82 7.98 -9.89
N LEU A 107 -8.74 8.59 -10.65
CA LEU A 107 -8.85 10.06 -10.74
C LEU A 107 -9.20 10.68 -9.39
N ILE A 108 -10.25 10.20 -8.71
CA ILE A 108 -10.73 10.78 -7.46
C ILE A 108 -9.66 10.68 -6.36
N THR A 109 -9.00 9.52 -6.24
CA THR A 109 -7.93 9.35 -5.25
C THR A 109 -6.68 10.16 -5.57
N SER A 110 -6.32 10.31 -6.85
CA SER A 110 -5.20 11.17 -7.25
C SER A 110 -5.47 12.64 -6.92
N VAL A 111 -6.69 13.12 -7.17
CA VAL A 111 -7.11 14.49 -6.81
C VAL A 111 -7.10 14.67 -5.29
N PHE A 112 -7.58 13.70 -4.53
CA PHE A 112 -7.53 13.75 -3.06
C PHE A 112 -6.11 13.78 -2.51
N MET A 113 -5.20 12.95 -3.04
CA MET A 113 -3.78 12.94 -2.66
C MET A 113 -3.07 14.24 -3.01
N TRP A 114 -3.45 14.87 -4.12
CA TRP A 114 -2.97 16.20 -4.46
C TRP A 114 -3.52 17.28 -3.51
N ALA A 115 -4.82 17.28 -3.25
CA ALA A 115 -5.49 18.25 -2.36
C ALA A 115 -4.96 18.19 -0.91
N THR A 116 -4.66 16.99 -0.42
CA THR A 116 -4.05 16.77 0.90
C THR A 116 -2.58 17.16 0.98
N LYS A 117 -2.01 17.69 -0.12
CA LYS A 117 -0.60 18.09 -0.28
C LYS A 117 0.40 16.96 -0.06
N MET A 118 -0.04 15.70 -0.12
CA MET A 118 0.87 14.55 -0.11
C MET A 118 1.70 14.52 -1.40
N ILE A 119 1.07 14.87 -2.52
CA ILE A 119 1.75 15.06 -3.81
C ILE A 119 1.88 16.56 -4.05
N SER A 120 3.03 17.13 -3.69
CA SER A 120 3.36 18.51 -4.03
C SER A 120 3.91 18.57 -5.46
N LEU A 121 3.07 18.97 -6.41
CA LEU A 121 3.50 19.20 -7.81
C LEU A 121 4.60 20.26 -7.91
N ASN A 122 4.54 21.30 -7.07
CA ASN A 122 5.54 22.37 -7.07
C ASN A 122 6.95 21.84 -6.73
N LYS A 123 7.07 20.94 -5.74
CA LYS A 123 8.36 20.32 -5.40
C LYS A 123 8.89 19.41 -6.51
N TRP A 124 8.00 18.76 -7.25
CA TRP A 124 8.37 17.93 -8.40
C TRP A 124 8.92 18.77 -9.55
N PHE A 125 8.28 19.91 -9.86
CA PHE A 125 8.79 20.85 -10.87
C PHE A 125 10.15 21.46 -10.47
N ASP A 126 10.37 21.74 -9.19
CA ASP A 126 11.67 22.26 -8.71
C ASP A 126 12.80 21.23 -8.83
N ILE A 127 12.52 19.94 -8.68
CA ILE A 127 13.51 18.86 -8.86
C ILE A 127 13.85 18.70 -10.34
N LEU A 128 12.84 18.70 -11.22
CA LEU A 128 13.05 18.60 -12.68
C LEU A 128 13.79 19.80 -13.27
N LYS A 129 13.68 20.98 -12.65
CA LYS A 129 14.39 22.20 -13.07
C LYS A 129 15.83 22.28 -12.55
N LYS A 130 16.21 21.40 -11.61
CA LYS A 130 17.56 21.30 -11.03
C LYS A 130 18.43 20.20 -11.65
N GLN A 131 17.86 19.36 -12.51
CA GLN A 131 18.61 18.47 -13.41
C GLN A 131 18.81 19.14 -14.76
#